data_AF-A0A524M1D9-F1
#
_entry.id   AF-A0A524M1D9-F1
#
_cell.length_a   1.000
_cell.length_b   1.000
_cell.length_c   1.000
_cell.angle_alpha   90.00
_cell.angle_beta   90.00
_cell.angle_gamma   90.00
#
_symmetry.space_group_name_H-M   'P 1'
#
loop_
_entity.id
_entity.type
_entity.pdbx_description
1 polymer ?
#
loop_
_entity_poly.entity_id
_entity_poly.type
_entity_poly.pdbx_seq_one_letter_code
_entity_poly.pdbx_strand_id
1 'polypeptide(L)'
;MKRIQGFKPLLIVSFALAGLLVAGILLPAASANPLIAQTSAYSTYFGGTDGEDATKVAFDNEGNTILIGQTPSDDFPTTAGALQDTYGGGDWDGFIAKFNSAGNLLYSSYLGGTGYEHVTSVNIDSGNNIVLTGTTGSSNFPTTPDALDLAFGGLTDGFLMKIAPNGTLLYSTFFGGSGNDWIYGIQFDASENYMFSGWTDSSGLGTAGSLHPNAIGGTDAFIARVSSNGATLQMFSYVGGTGND
;
A
#
# COMPACT_ATOMS: atom_id res chain seq x y z
N MET A 1 29.39 29.76 -9.60
CA MET A 1 29.31 28.44 -8.94
C MET A 1 28.34 27.58 -9.72
N LYS A 2 28.79 26.47 -10.30
CA LYS A 2 27.94 25.51 -11.01
C LYS A 2 27.07 24.79 -9.98
N ARG A 3 25.75 24.83 -10.15
CA ARG A 3 24.81 23.96 -9.42
C ARG A 3 25.08 22.53 -9.85
N ILE A 4 25.41 21.68 -8.87
CA ILE A 4 25.45 20.23 -9.06
C ILE A 4 23.99 19.78 -9.16
N GLN A 5 23.67 19.16 -10.29
CA GLN A 5 22.36 18.60 -10.61
C GLN A 5 22.00 17.47 -9.65
N GLY A 6 20.70 17.35 -9.36
CA GLY A 6 20.11 16.49 -8.35
C GLY A 6 20.50 15.02 -8.49
N PHE A 7 20.80 14.42 -7.35
CA PHE A 7 20.80 12.98 -7.19
C PHE A 7 19.34 12.51 -7.38
N LYS A 8 19.08 11.73 -8.43
CA LYS A 8 17.86 10.92 -8.51
C LYS A 8 18.06 9.71 -7.59
N PRO A 9 17.19 9.47 -6.59
CA PRO A 9 17.29 8.25 -5.80
C PRO A 9 17.04 7.04 -6.70
N LEU A 10 17.93 6.05 -6.60
CA LEU A 10 17.86 4.81 -7.36
C LEU A 10 17.04 3.81 -6.54
N LEU A 11 15.77 3.61 -6.89
CA LEU A 11 15.00 2.48 -6.36
C LEU A 11 15.39 1.22 -7.15
N ILE A 12 16.28 0.41 -6.58
CA ILE A 12 16.62 -0.91 -7.13
C ILE A 12 15.57 -1.91 -6.64
N VAL A 13 14.62 -2.28 -7.50
CA VAL A 13 13.77 -3.45 -7.25
C VAL A 13 14.47 -4.67 -7.85
N SER A 14 15.22 -5.40 -7.04
CA SER A 14 15.82 -6.68 -7.44
C SER A 14 15.03 -7.85 -6.83
N PHE A 15 14.48 -8.71 -7.67
CA PHE A 15 13.88 -9.97 -7.22
C PHE A 15 14.84 -11.13 -7.47
N ALA A 16 15.27 -11.76 -6.38
CA ALA A 16 15.90 -13.08 -6.42
C ALA A 16 14.84 -14.13 -6.13
N LEU A 17 14.39 -14.84 -7.16
CA LEU A 17 13.63 -16.07 -6.96
C LEU A 17 14.63 -17.22 -6.83
N ALA A 18 15.00 -17.60 -5.61
CA ALA A 18 15.62 -18.90 -5.36
C ALA A 18 15.57 -19.30 -3.88
N GLY A 19 14.53 -20.05 -3.52
CA GLY A 19 14.66 -21.03 -2.45
C GLY A 19 15.58 -22.16 -2.93
N LEU A 20 16.87 -22.11 -2.61
CA LEU A 20 17.71 -23.29 -2.52
C LEU A 20 18.93 -23.02 -1.62
N LEU A 21 18.87 -23.51 -0.39
CA LEU A 21 20.04 -23.65 0.47
C LEU A 21 20.80 -24.90 0.01
N VAL A 22 21.99 -24.75 -0.59
CA VAL A 22 22.95 -25.86 -0.72
C VAL A 22 24.18 -25.50 0.08
N ALA A 23 24.27 -26.03 1.30
CA ALA A 23 25.53 -26.18 1.99
C ALA A 23 26.30 -27.32 1.32
N GLY A 24 27.41 -27.02 0.65
CA GLY A 24 28.25 -28.01 -0.04
C GLY A 24 29.69 -27.56 -0.12
N ILE A 25 30.56 -28.30 0.59
CA ILE A 25 32.01 -28.11 0.67
C ILE A 25 32.67 -28.32 -0.70
N LEU A 26 33.66 -27.48 -1.03
CA LEU A 26 34.47 -27.49 -2.26
C LEU A 26 35.23 -28.82 -2.46
N LEU A 27 35.11 -29.43 -3.64
CA LEU A 27 36.13 -30.30 -4.25
C LEU A 27 36.36 -29.88 -5.71
N PRO A 28 37.58 -30.06 -6.27
CA PRO A 28 38.01 -29.28 -7.43
C PRO A 28 37.57 -29.86 -8.79
N ALA A 29 37.12 -28.93 -9.62
CA ALA A 29 37.21 -28.80 -11.09
C ALA A 29 36.51 -29.80 -12.03
N ALA A 30 35.76 -29.16 -12.94
CA ALA A 30 35.45 -29.53 -14.33
C ALA A 30 34.21 -30.41 -14.61
N SER A 31 33.06 -29.76 -14.68
CA SER A 31 32.38 -29.61 -15.96
C SER A 31 31.71 -28.23 -16.00
N ALA A 32 31.81 -27.56 -17.15
CA ALA A 32 31.25 -26.23 -17.33
C ALA A 32 29.72 -26.30 -17.25
N ASN A 33 29.15 -26.07 -16.06
CA ASN A 33 27.84 -25.45 -16.00
C ASN A 33 28.06 -24.03 -16.50
N PRO A 34 27.46 -23.61 -17.63
CA PRO A 34 27.34 -22.19 -17.86
C PRO A 34 26.58 -21.69 -16.64
N LEU A 35 27.25 -20.86 -15.84
CA LEU A 35 26.60 -19.95 -14.92
C LEU A 35 25.53 -19.30 -15.80
N ILE A 36 24.25 -19.71 -15.65
CA ILE A 36 23.17 -19.02 -16.33
C ILE A 36 23.29 -17.62 -15.78
N ALA A 37 23.88 -16.74 -16.59
CA ALA A 37 23.89 -15.32 -16.35
C ALA A 37 22.43 -15.01 -16.09
N GLN A 38 22.10 -14.70 -14.84
CA GLN A 38 20.80 -14.21 -14.46
C GLN A 38 20.64 -12.92 -15.26
N THR A 39 20.05 -13.04 -16.43
CA THR A 39 19.74 -11.90 -17.29
C THR A 39 18.84 -11.02 -16.44
N SER A 40 19.30 -9.80 -16.14
CA SER A 40 18.48 -8.81 -15.46
C SER A 40 17.12 -8.76 -16.16
N ALA A 41 16.07 -9.15 -15.41
CA ALA A 41 14.69 -8.96 -15.84
C ALA A 41 14.40 -7.47 -15.66
N TYR A 42 14.85 -6.68 -16.64
CA TYR A 42 14.71 -5.23 -16.78
C TYR A 42 15.12 -4.35 -15.58
N SER A 43 15.42 -3.09 -15.87
CA SER A 43 15.43 -2.00 -14.91
C SER A 43 15.01 -0.74 -15.66
N THR A 44 14.21 0.10 -15.02
CA THR A 44 13.73 1.36 -15.61
C THR A 44 13.62 2.42 -14.53
N TYR A 45 13.60 3.68 -14.96
CA TYR A 45 13.18 4.79 -14.10
C TYR A 45 11.66 4.91 -14.20
N PHE A 46 11.01 5.15 -13.07
CA PHE A 46 9.58 5.37 -12.99
C PHE A 46 9.30 6.35 -11.85
N GLY A 47 8.69 7.49 -12.19
CA GLY A 47 8.57 8.65 -11.30
C GLY A 47 8.50 9.95 -12.10
N GLY A 48 8.10 11.03 -11.44
CA GLY A 48 8.01 12.36 -12.01
C GLY A 48 9.32 13.14 -11.89
N THR A 49 9.20 14.46 -11.81
CA THR A 49 10.31 15.40 -11.67
C THR A 49 10.83 15.53 -10.24
N ASP A 50 9.97 15.34 -9.25
CA ASP A 50 10.34 15.31 -7.84
C ASP A 50 10.60 13.87 -7.35
N GLY A 51 10.79 13.68 -6.04
CA GLY A 51 11.20 12.38 -5.48
C GLY A 51 10.01 11.51 -5.09
N GLU A 52 9.92 10.29 -5.62
CA GLU A 52 8.95 9.29 -5.19
C GLU A 52 9.46 8.43 -4.03
N ASP A 53 8.56 8.15 -3.09
CA ASP A 53 8.79 7.18 -2.01
C ASP A 53 7.94 5.94 -2.25
N ALA A 54 8.56 4.89 -2.78
CA ALA A 54 7.93 3.58 -2.91
C ALA A 54 7.90 2.85 -1.57
N THR A 55 6.72 2.40 -1.15
CA THR A 55 6.49 1.83 0.18
C THR A 55 6.43 0.31 0.16
N LYS A 56 5.81 -0.27 -0.87
CA LYS A 56 5.62 -1.73 -0.95
C LYS A 56 5.48 -2.23 -2.38
N VAL A 57 5.81 -3.52 -2.54
CA VAL A 57 5.63 -4.25 -3.78
C VAL A 57 4.86 -5.55 -3.53
N ALA A 58 3.98 -5.90 -4.46
CA ALA A 58 3.23 -7.15 -4.51
C ALA A 58 3.23 -7.73 -5.93
N PHE A 59 2.77 -8.98 -6.06
CA PHE A 59 2.61 -9.65 -7.34
C PHE A 59 1.18 -10.13 -7.48
N ASP A 60 0.60 -9.94 -8.66
CA ASP A 60 -0.69 -10.52 -9.00
C ASP A 60 -0.56 -11.97 -9.49
N ASN A 61 -1.70 -12.62 -9.73
CA ASN A 61 -1.74 -14.03 -10.12
C ASN A 61 -1.16 -14.30 -11.53
N GLU A 62 -1.00 -13.26 -12.36
CA GLU A 62 -0.32 -13.34 -13.65
C GLU A 62 1.19 -13.03 -13.55
N GLY A 63 1.70 -12.72 -12.36
CA GLY A 63 3.10 -12.38 -12.12
C GLY A 63 3.46 -10.95 -12.53
N ASN A 64 2.48 -10.06 -12.68
CA ASN A 64 2.72 -8.64 -12.82
C ASN A 64 3.12 -8.06 -11.45
N THR A 65 4.03 -7.08 -11.47
CA THR A 65 4.49 -6.36 -10.30
C THR A 65 3.57 -5.19 -10.01
N ILE A 66 3.11 -5.05 -8.77
CA ILE A 66 2.34 -3.91 -8.27
C ILE A 66 3.20 -3.15 -7.29
N LEU A 67 3.55 -1.92 -7.64
CA LEU A 67 4.30 -0.98 -6.81
C LEU A 67 3.34 0.09 -6.29
N ILE A 68 3.42 0.36 -4.99
CA ILE A 68 2.69 1.47 -4.36
C ILE A 68 3.68 2.41 -3.66
N GLY A 69 3.22 3.62 -3.41
CA GLY A 69 4.00 4.62 -2.69
C GLY A 69 3.29 5.95 -2.62
N GLN A 70 4.09 7.00 -2.45
CA GLN A 70 3.66 8.39 -2.48
C GLN A 70 4.59 9.24 -3.34
N THR A 71 4.05 10.30 -3.93
CA THR A 71 4.77 11.22 -4.82
C THR A 71 4.32 12.65 -4.56
N PRO A 72 5.23 13.64 -4.61
CA PRO A 72 4.89 15.06 -4.62
C PRO A 72 4.89 15.61 -6.06
N SER A 73 5.23 14.78 -7.05
CA SER A 73 5.39 15.16 -8.45
C SER A 73 4.02 15.40 -9.08
N ASP A 74 3.85 16.55 -9.74
CA ASP A 74 2.64 16.85 -10.53
C ASP A 74 2.63 16.12 -11.90
N ASP A 75 3.78 15.60 -12.31
CA ASP A 75 4.03 14.92 -13.59
C ASP A 75 4.36 13.42 -13.44
N PHE A 76 3.95 12.79 -12.35
CA PHE A 76 4.08 11.34 -12.18
C PHE A 76 3.41 10.59 -13.36
N PRO A 77 4.05 9.54 -13.93
CA PRO A 77 3.54 8.89 -15.13
C PRO A 77 2.26 8.09 -14.86
N THR A 78 1.12 8.56 -15.37
CA THR A 78 -0.18 7.86 -15.31
C THR A 78 -0.52 7.18 -16.64
N THR A 79 -1.45 6.22 -16.61
CA THR A 79 -1.97 5.55 -17.82
C THR A 79 -3.35 6.05 -18.19
N ALA A 80 -3.74 5.92 -19.46
CA ALA A 80 -5.12 6.17 -19.88
C ALA A 80 -6.09 5.25 -19.09
N GLY A 81 -7.15 5.83 -18.53
CA GLY A 81 -8.10 5.10 -17.67
C GLY A 81 -7.62 4.92 -16.22
N ALA A 82 -6.60 5.68 -15.78
CA ALA A 82 -6.25 5.83 -14.38
C ALA A 82 -7.47 6.25 -13.54
N LEU A 83 -7.50 5.84 -12.27
CA LEU A 83 -8.49 6.33 -11.30
C LEU A 83 -8.36 7.84 -11.09
N GLN A 84 -7.13 8.34 -11.12
CA GLN A 84 -6.77 9.73 -10.97
C GLN A 84 -5.52 9.97 -11.82
N ASP A 85 -5.66 10.80 -12.84
CA ASP A 85 -4.61 11.12 -13.82
C ASP A 85 -3.87 12.43 -13.51
N THR A 86 -4.36 13.21 -12.53
CA THR A 86 -3.75 14.46 -12.06
C THR A 86 -3.48 14.43 -10.57
N TYR A 87 -2.39 15.04 -10.14
CA TYR A 87 -2.07 15.24 -8.73
C TYR A 87 -3.22 15.92 -7.97
N GLY A 88 -3.63 15.32 -6.86
CA GLY A 88 -4.80 15.73 -6.06
C GLY A 88 -4.53 16.97 -5.23
N GLY A 89 -3.30 17.11 -4.72
CA GLY A 89 -2.85 18.26 -3.95
C GLY A 89 -2.03 17.86 -2.74
N GLY A 90 -2.02 18.73 -1.72
CA GLY A 90 -1.23 18.50 -0.52
C GLY A 90 0.28 18.46 -0.77
N ASP A 91 0.98 17.76 0.13
CA ASP A 91 2.43 17.59 0.04
C ASP A 91 2.81 16.30 -0.72
N TRP A 92 1.97 15.26 -0.66
CA TRP A 92 2.20 13.95 -1.26
C TRP A 92 0.87 13.30 -1.61
N ASP A 93 0.70 12.83 -2.85
CA ASP A 93 -0.39 11.93 -3.23
C ASP A 93 0.12 10.50 -3.16
N GLY A 94 -0.77 9.55 -2.86
CA GLY A 94 -0.50 8.15 -3.06
C GLY A 94 -0.33 7.82 -4.54
N PHE A 95 0.36 6.73 -4.87
CA PHE A 95 0.34 6.17 -6.21
C PHE A 95 0.24 4.66 -6.21
N ILE A 96 -0.21 4.14 -7.35
CA ILE A 96 -0.11 2.74 -7.73
C ILE A 96 0.44 2.63 -9.15
N ALA A 97 1.32 1.65 -9.38
CA ALA A 97 1.84 1.30 -10.69
C ALA A 97 1.93 -0.22 -10.85
N LYS A 98 1.45 -0.73 -11.99
CA LYS A 98 1.44 -2.14 -12.34
C LYS A 98 2.30 -2.36 -13.57
N PHE A 99 3.27 -3.28 -13.47
CA PHE A 99 4.18 -3.63 -14.56
C PHE A 99 4.05 -5.11 -14.89
N ASN A 100 4.14 -5.46 -16.17
CA ASN A 100 4.25 -6.87 -16.53
C ASN A 100 5.65 -7.45 -16.21
N SER A 101 5.81 -8.75 -16.40
CA SER A 101 7.09 -9.45 -16.19
C SER A 101 8.24 -8.99 -17.11
N ALA A 102 7.93 -8.23 -18.16
CA ALA A 102 8.92 -7.61 -19.06
C ALA A 102 9.23 -6.15 -18.68
N GLY A 103 8.55 -5.57 -17.69
CA GLY A 103 8.76 -4.20 -17.22
C GLY A 103 7.95 -3.14 -17.94
N ASN A 104 6.99 -3.53 -18.76
CA ASN A 104 6.07 -2.59 -19.40
C ASN A 104 5.01 -2.15 -18.40
N LEU A 105 4.77 -0.84 -18.32
CA LEU A 105 3.68 -0.28 -17.52
C LEU A 105 2.32 -0.67 -18.10
N LEU A 106 1.50 -1.34 -17.28
CA LEU A 106 0.15 -1.77 -17.62
C LEU A 106 -0.91 -0.82 -17.07
N TYR A 107 -0.68 -0.27 -15.88
CA TYR A 107 -1.61 0.63 -15.20
C TYR A 107 -0.82 1.54 -14.26
N SER A 108 -1.16 2.83 -14.20
CA SER A 108 -0.68 3.72 -13.16
C SER A 108 -1.62 4.88 -12.91
N SER A 109 -1.73 5.27 -11.64
CA SER A 109 -2.65 6.29 -11.15
C SER A 109 -2.09 6.94 -9.90
N TYR A 110 -2.41 8.21 -9.72
CA TYR A 110 -2.41 8.82 -8.38
C TYR A 110 -3.55 8.22 -7.55
N LEU A 111 -3.47 8.39 -6.23
CA LEU A 111 -4.46 8.02 -5.24
C LEU A 111 -4.46 9.09 -4.15
N GLY A 112 -5.39 10.05 -4.22
CA GLY A 112 -5.38 11.14 -3.26
C GLY A 112 -6.53 12.12 -3.34
N GLY A 113 -6.37 13.18 -2.56
CA GLY A 113 -7.28 14.31 -2.47
C GLY A 113 -6.51 15.60 -2.26
N THR A 114 -7.10 16.58 -1.56
CA THR A 114 -6.45 17.90 -1.38
C THR A 114 -5.41 17.96 -0.26
N GLY A 115 -5.34 16.92 0.57
CA GLY A 115 -4.41 16.74 1.68
C GLY A 115 -3.27 15.77 1.32
N TYR A 116 -2.56 15.25 2.32
CA TYR A 116 -1.49 14.29 2.08
C TYR A 116 -2.03 12.84 2.09
N GLU A 117 -1.45 11.97 1.28
CA GLU A 117 -1.72 10.54 1.27
C GLU A 117 -0.46 9.72 1.37
N HIS A 118 -0.56 8.63 2.14
CA HIS A 118 0.51 7.67 2.29
C HIS A 118 -0.05 6.26 2.15
N VAL A 119 0.19 5.62 1.01
CA VAL A 119 -0.19 4.23 0.76
C VAL A 119 0.87 3.31 1.37
N THR A 120 0.52 2.54 2.40
CA THR A 120 1.49 1.81 3.22
C THR A 120 1.51 0.31 2.93
N SER A 121 0.41 -0.25 2.45
CA SER A 121 0.28 -1.68 2.24
C SER A 121 -0.57 -2.04 1.02
N VAL A 122 -0.21 -3.15 0.39
CA VAL A 122 -0.93 -3.75 -0.73
C VAL A 122 -0.84 -5.27 -0.64
N ASN A 123 -1.95 -5.94 -0.93
CA ASN A 123 -2.07 -7.39 -1.11
C ASN A 123 -3.03 -7.69 -2.28
N ILE A 124 -2.96 -8.90 -2.84
CA ILE A 124 -3.81 -9.36 -3.93
C ILE A 124 -4.76 -10.46 -3.43
N ASP A 125 -6.06 -10.31 -3.69
CA ASP A 125 -7.08 -11.32 -3.31
C ASP A 125 -7.22 -12.45 -4.35
N SER A 126 -8.01 -13.49 -4.05
CA SER A 126 -8.21 -14.62 -4.98
C SER A 126 -8.91 -14.23 -6.28
N GLY A 127 -9.64 -13.11 -6.29
CA GLY A 127 -10.22 -12.48 -7.48
C GLY A 127 -9.21 -11.66 -8.29
N ASN A 128 -7.93 -11.67 -7.90
CA ASN A 128 -6.85 -10.88 -8.46
C ASN A 128 -7.01 -9.36 -8.28
N ASN A 129 -7.89 -8.95 -7.35
CA ASN A 129 -8.08 -7.55 -7.04
C ASN A 129 -6.94 -7.06 -6.16
N ILE A 130 -6.55 -5.81 -6.37
CA ILE A 130 -5.54 -5.12 -5.60
C ILE A 130 -6.23 -4.50 -4.40
N VAL A 131 -5.89 -4.92 -3.19
CA VAL A 131 -6.40 -4.36 -1.95
C VAL A 131 -5.27 -3.61 -1.28
N LEU A 132 -5.47 -2.31 -1.04
CA LEU A 132 -4.47 -1.42 -0.48
C LEU A 132 -5.02 -0.64 0.70
N THR A 133 -4.10 -0.28 1.59
CA THR A 133 -4.37 0.48 2.81
C THR A 133 -3.34 1.58 2.98
N GLY A 134 -3.71 2.59 3.74
CA GLY A 134 -2.82 3.68 4.08
C GLY A 134 -3.52 4.70 4.95
N THR A 135 -3.01 5.92 4.90
CA THR A 135 -3.57 7.08 5.58
C THR A 135 -3.80 8.19 4.59
N THR A 136 -4.88 8.93 4.78
CA THR A 136 -5.21 10.14 4.03
C THR A 136 -5.46 11.29 5.00
N GLY A 137 -5.00 12.48 4.65
CA GLY A 137 -5.39 13.76 5.27
C GLY A 137 -6.46 14.50 4.45
N SER A 138 -7.11 13.79 3.50
CA SER A 138 -8.04 14.38 2.54
C SER A 138 -9.50 14.03 2.87
N SER A 139 -10.27 15.06 3.21
CA SER A 139 -11.74 14.93 3.31
C SER A 139 -12.44 14.56 1.98
N ASN A 140 -11.75 14.73 0.85
CA ASN A 140 -12.22 14.37 -0.49
C ASN A 140 -11.52 13.12 -1.06
N PHE A 141 -10.88 12.29 -0.23
CA PHE A 141 -10.31 11.02 -0.69
C PHE A 141 -11.40 10.15 -1.35
N PRO A 142 -11.09 9.43 -2.45
CA PRO A 142 -12.10 8.65 -3.16
C PRO A 142 -12.73 7.56 -2.27
N THR A 143 -14.05 7.58 -2.13
CA THR A 143 -14.85 6.54 -1.46
C THR A 143 -15.89 5.95 -2.41
N THR A 144 -16.40 4.76 -2.11
CA THR A 144 -17.52 4.14 -2.83
C THR A 144 -18.83 4.30 -2.05
N PRO A 145 -20.01 4.32 -2.70
CA PRO A 145 -21.29 4.52 -2.01
C PRO A 145 -21.63 3.48 -0.93
N ASP A 146 -21.01 2.31 -1.00
CA ASP A 146 -21.17 1.19 -0.07
C ASP A 146 -20.08 1.12 1.01
N ALA A 147 -19.26 2.18 1.14
CA ALA A 147 -18.21 2.27 2.14
C ALA A 147 -18.70 2.05 3.57
N LEU A 148 -17.83 1.44 4.39
CA LEU A 148 -18.01 1.27 5.82
C LEU A 148 -18.08 2.63 6.54
N ASP A 149 -17.25 3.57 6.11
CA ASP A 149 -17.26 4.96 6.53
C ASP A 149 -17.04 5.89 5.32
N LEU A 150 -17.93 6.87 5.21
CA LEU A 150 -17.95 7.89 4.17
C LEU A 150 -17.42 9.24 4.68
N ALA A 151 -17.19 9.38 5.98
CA ALA A 151 -16.77 10.62 6.60
C ALA A 151 -15.30 10.57 7.00
N PHE A 152 -14.59 11.64 6.68
CA PHE A 152 -13.27 11.93 7.21
C PHE A 152 -13.43 12.53 8.62
N GLY A 153 -12.96 11.82 9.64
CA GLY A 153 -13.30 12.08 11.03
C GLY A 153 -12.37 13.04 11.77
N GLY A 154 -11.08 13.05 11.44
CA GLY A 154 -10.07 13.83 12.18
C GLY A 154 -9.12 14.64 11.31
N LEU A 155 -7.82 14.60 11.66
CA LEU A 155 -6.77 15.22 10.82
C LEU A 155 -6.19 14.25 9.81
N THR A 156 -6.27 12.95 10.10
CA THR A 156 -5.79 11.87 9.25
C THR A 156 -6.61 10.64 9.54
N ASP A 157 -7.13 9.99 8.50
CA ASP A 157 -7.88 8.74 8.64
C ASP A 157 -7.14 7.63 7.88
N GLY A 158 -7.23 6.40 8.42
CA GLY A 158 -6.88 5.24 7.64
C GLY A 158 -7.82 5.10 6.44
N PHE A 159 -7.38 4.41 5.40
CA PHE A 159 -8.28 3.97 4.33
C PHE A 159 -8.05 2.52 3.96
N LEU A 160 -9.09 1.91 3.40
CA LEU A 160 -9.06 0.62 2.73
C LEU A 160 -9.66 0.80 1.34
N MET A 161 -8.92 0.42 0.30
CA MET A 161 -9.35 0.53 -1.09
C MET A 161 -9.10 -0.79 -1.83
N LYS A 162 -10.04 -1.15 -2.70
CA LYS A 162 -10.00 -2.34 -3.56
C LYS A 162 -10.15 -1.92 -5.01
N ILE A 163 -9.21 -2.35 -5.84
CA ILE A 163 -9.13 -2.03 -7.27
C ILE A 163 -9.16 -3.34 -8.06
N ALA A 164 -10.00 -3.41 -9.09
CA ALA A 164 -10.05 -4.52 -10.02
C ALA A 164 -8.74 -4.64 -10.83
N PRO A 165 -8.44 -5.82 -11.40
CA PRO A 165 -7.21 -6.02 -12.20
C PRO A 165 -7.02 -5.03 -13.37
N ASN A 166 -8.11 -4.46 -13.87
CA ASN A 166 -8.15 -3.49 -14.95
C ASN A 166 -8.03 -2.02 -14.49
N GLY A 167 -7.85 -1.76 -13.19
CA GLY A 167 -7.77 -0.43 -12.61
C GLY A 167 -9.09 0.17 -12.14
N THR A 168 -10.24 -0.51 -12.31
CA THR A 168 -11.54 0.01 -11.84
C THR A 168 -11.64 -0.02 -10.31
N LEU A 169 -12.08 1.07 -9.69
CA LEU A 169 -12.32 1.13 -8.25
C LEU A 169 -13.55 0.27 -7.90
N LEU A 170 -13.36 -0.72 -7.03
CA LEU A 170 -14.42 -1.62 -6.59
C LEU A 170 -14.98 -1.24 -5.23
N TYR A 171 -14.13 -0.78 -4.32
CA TYR A 171 -14.51 -0.41 -2.95
C TYR A 171 -13.50 0.59 -2.39
N SER A 172 -13.94 1.60 -1.64
CA SER A 172 -13.04 2.46 -0.87
C SER A 172 -13.77 3.10 0.30
N THR A 173 -13.12 3.10 1.46
CA THR A 173 -13.66 3.60 2.73
C THR A 173 -12.62 4.32 3.53
N PHE A 174 -13.05 5.30 4.32
CA PHE A 174 -12.28 5.76 5.47
C PHE A 174 -12.29 4.71 6.59
N PHE A 175 -11.35 4.84 7.51
CA PHE A 175 -11.24 4.03 8.70
C PHE A 175 -10.54 4.81 9.82
N GLY A 176 -11.30 5.21 10.83
CA GLY A 176 -10.78 6.00 11.92
C GLY A 176 -11.90 6.62 12.76
N GLY A 177 -11.54 7.61 13.56
CA GLY A 177 -12.45 8.38 14.39
C GLY A 177 -12.11 9.86 14.34
N SER A 178 -12.33 10.58 15.44
CA SER A 178 -12.12 12.04 15.49
C SER A 178 -10.65 12.48 15.59
N GLY A 179 -9.72 11.52 15.60
CA GLY A 179 -8.31 11.70 15.90
C GLY A 179 -7.40 11.53 14.68
N ASN A 180 -6.19 11.03 14.91
CA ASN A 180 -5.29 10.56 13.87
C ASN A 180 -5.32 9.04 13.84
N ASP A 181 -5.62 8.49 12.67
CA ASP A 181 -5.73 7.07 12.43
C ASP A 181 -4.82 6.65 11.27
N TRP A 182 -3.93 5.70 11.54
CA TRP A 182 -2.98 5.21 10.56
C TRP A 182 -3.06 3.70 10.40
N ILE A 183 -3.01 3.23 9.16
CA ILE A 183 -2.89 1.80 8.82
C ILE A 183 -1.54 1.56 8.18
N TYR A 184 -0.79 0.57 8.66
CA TYR A 184 0.55 0.21 8.15
C TYR A 184 0.59 -1.11 7.38
N GLY A 185 -0.25 -2.07 7.78
CA GLY A 185 -0.18 -3.44 7.29
C GLY A 185 -1.57 -4.00 7.05
N ILE A 186 -1.72 -4.72 5.95
CA ILE A 186 -2.90 -5.55 5.67
C ILE A 186 -2.46 -6.99 5.38
N GLN A 187 -3.24 -7.96 5.85
CA GLN A 187 -3.18 -9.39 5.57
C GLN A 187 -4.61 -9.94 5.44
N PHE A 188 -4.77 -11.10 4.81
CA PHE A 188 -6.08 -11.73 4.67
C PHE A 188 -6.16 -13.00 5.51
N ASP A 189 -7.32 -13.28 6.08
CA ASP A 189 -7.58 -14.58 6.70
C ASP A 189 -8.00 -15.63 5.66
N ALA A 190 -8.23 -16.87 6.09
CA ALA A 190 -8.62 -17.97 5.20
C ALA A 190 -10.00 -17.78 4.52
N SER A 191 -10.80 -16.83 4.98
CA SER A 191 -12.09 -16.43 4.36
C SER A 191 -11.98 -15.13 3.57
N GLU A 192 -10.75 -14.67 3.31
CA GLU A 192 -10.41 -13.40 2.65
C GLU A 192 -10.89 -12.14 3.37
N ASN A 193 -11.21 -12.23 4.67
CA ASN A 193 -11.46 -11.02 5.44
C ASN A 193 -10.15 -10.25 5.62
N TYR A 194 -10.25 -8.93 5.62
CA TYR A 194 -9.13 -8.01 5.68
C TYR A 194 -8.74 -7.76 7.13
N MET A 195 -7.57 -8.26 7.51
CA MET A 195 -6.92 -7.99 8.79
C MET A 195 -5.92 -6.87 8.60
N PHE A 196 -6.04 -5.77 9.34
CA PHE A 196 -5.05 -4.70 9.28
C PHE A 196 -4.77 -4.10 10.65
N SER A 197 -3.63 -3.43 10.75
CA SER A 197 -3.13 -2.84 11.98
C SER A 197 -2.44 -1.51 11.71
N GLY A 198 -2.42 -0.69 12.74
CA GLY A 198 -1.64 0.53 12.81
C GLY A 198 -1.85 1.19 14.16
N TRP A 199 -1.98 2.52 14.20
CA TRP A 199 -2.21 3.25 15.45
C TRP A 199 -3.33 4.26 15.31
N THR A 200 -3.90 4.61 16.45
CA THR A 200 -5.00 5.53 16.57
C THR A 200 -4.88 6.30 17.88
N ASP A 201 -5.18 7.60 17.88
CA ASP A 201 -5.51 8.35 19.10
C ASP A 201 -7.04 8.60 19.22
N SER A 202 -7.82 7.99 18.33
CA SER A 202 -9.28 8.00 18.36
C SER A 202 -9.82 7.05 19.43
N SER A 203 -11.00 7.37 19.97
CA SER A 203 -11.75 6.50 20.87
C SER A 203 -13.06 6.04 20.21
N GLY A 204 -13.73 5.04 20.79
CA GLY A 204 -15.04 4.58 20.32
C GLY A 204 -15.03 3.64 19.10
N LEU A 205 -13.84 3.28 18.57
CA LEU A 205 -13.70 2.35 17.43
C LEU A 205 -13.87 0.87 17.79
N GLY A 206 -13.81 0.52 19.09
CA GLY A 206 -13.77 -0.88 19.52
C GLY A 206 -15.09 -1.62 19.33
N THR A 207 -15.01 -2.85 18.84
CA THR A 207 -16.16 -3.74 18.72
C THR A 207 -16.43 -4.48 20.02
N ALA A 208 -17.71 -4.62 20.41
CA ALA A 208 -18.07 -5.38 21.60
C ALA A 208 -17.52 -6.83 21.56
N GLY A 209 -16.89 -7.25 22.65
CA GLY A 209 -16.30 -8.59 22.78
C GLY A 209 -14.87 -8.74 22.22
N SER A 210 -14.25 -7.66 21.72
CA SER A 210 -12.81 -7.68 21.47
C SER A 210 -12.00 -7.66 22.77
N LEU A 211 -10.70 -7.94 22.67
CA LEU A 211 -9.81 -8.04 23.83
C LEU A 211 -9.74 -6.71 24.59
N HIS A 212 -9.54 -5.60 23.88
CA HIS A 212 -9.59 -4.25 24.42
C HIS A 212 -10.53 -3.38 23.56
N PRO A 213 -11.81 -3.25 23.95
CA PRO A 213 -12.81 -2.52 23.18
C PRO A 213 -12.83 -1.00 23.45
N ASN A 214 -12.08 -0.52 24.45
CA ASN A 214 -12.01 0.90 24.78
C ASN A 214 -10.56 1.37 24.67
N ALA A 215 -10.35 2.61 24.22
CA ALA A 215 -9.05 3.26 24.27
C ALA A 215 -8.58 3.33 25.73
N ILE A 216 -7.31 3.02 25.97
CA ILE A 216 -6.75 2.86 27.33
C ILE A 216 -5.81 4.03 27.66
N GLY A 217 -5.26 4.71 26.66
CA GLY A 217 -4.28 5.76 26.80
C GLY A 217 -4.43 6.89 25.77
N GLY A 218 -3.29 7.43 25.34
CA GLY A 218 -3.19 8.42 24.29
C GLY A 218 -3.27 7.75 22.92
N THR A 219 -2.13 7.64 22.24
CA THR A 219 -2.03 6.87 20.99
C THR A 219 -1.85 5.39 21.31
N ASP A 220 -2.77 4.54 20.83
CA ASP A 220 -2.69 3.09 20.98
C ASP A 220 -2.50 2.45 19.58
N ALA A 221 -1.78 1.34 19.52
CA ALA A 221 -1.86 0.48 18.33
C ALA A 221 -3.26 -0.15 18.25
N PHE A 222 -3.65 -0.65 17.07
CA PHE A 222 -4.88 -1.41 16.91
C PHE A 222 -4.72 -2.59 15.96
N ILE A 223 -5.64 -3.53 16.10
CA ILE A 223 -5.91 -4.57 15.10
C ILE A 223 -7.39 -4.57 14.75
N ALA A 224 -7.68 -4.61 13.45
CA ALA A 224 -9.03 -4.64 12.91
C ALA A 224 -9.21 -5.80 11.93
N ARG A 225 -10.43 -6.34 11.88
CA ARG A 225 -10.88 -7.29 10.86
C ARG A 225 -12.12 -6.72 10.18
N VAL A 226 -12.08 -6.64 8.86
CA VAL A 226 -13.20 -6.22 8.01
C VAL A 226 -13.56 -7.35 7.06
N SER A 227 -14.85 -7.50 6.71
CA SER A 227 -15.30 -8.50 5.73
C SER A 227 -14.57 -8.39 4.39
N SER A 228 -14.52 -9.48 3.63
CA SER A 228 -13.84 -9.55 2.32
C SER A 228 -14.39 -8.63 1.22
N ASN A 229 -15.56 -8.02 1.45
CA ASN A 229 -16.12 -6.96 0.61
C ASN A 229 -15.89 -5.55 1.18
N GLY A 230 -15.17 -5.41 2.31
CA GLY A 230 -14.92 -4.14 2.98
C GLY A 230 -16.07 -3.60 3.84
N ALA A 231 -17.30 -4.08 3.65
CA ALA A 231 -18.51 -3.41 4.13
C ALA A 231 -18.87 -3.67 5.61
N THR A 232 -18.12 -4.48 6.36
CA THR A 232 -18.47 -4.81 7.75
C THR A 232 -17.23 -4.93 8.62
N LEU A 233 -17.13 -4.07 9.64
CA LEU A 233 -16.17 -4.21 10.73
C LEU A 233 -16.58 -5.40 11.62
N GLN A 234 -15.81 -6.48 11.54
CA GLN A 234 -16.05 -7.70 12.31
C GLN A 234 -15.34 -7.70 13.66
N MET A 235 -14.22 -6.98 13.77
CA MET A 235 -13.44 -6.86 14.98
C MET A 235 -12.62 -5.58 14.96
N PHE A 236 -12.54 -4.90 16.09
CA PHE A 236 -11.54 -3.89 16.39
C PHE A 236 -11.10 -4.06 17.84
N SER A 237 -9.79 -4.10 18.07
CA SER A 237 -9.21 -4.06 19.41
C SER A 237 -8.07 -3.06 19.45
N TYR A 238 -8.06 -2.22 20.49
CA TYR A 238 -6.88 -1.44 20.87
C TYR A 238 -5.80 -2.39 21.39
N VAL A 239 -4.54 -1.99 21.24
CA VAL A 239 -3.34 -2.70 21.67
C VAL A 239 -2.37 -1.65 22.21
N GLY A 240 -2.27 -1.55 23.53
CA GLY A 240 -1.47 -0.52 24.18
C GLY A 240 -1.74 -0.46 25.68
N GLY A 241 -1.06 0.46 26.34
CA GLY A 241 -1.18 0.77 27.76
C GLY A 241 -1.92 2.08 28.00
N THR A 242 -1.55 2.80 29.06
CA THR A 242 -2.14 4.12 29.36
C THR A 242 -1.36 5.28 28.73
N GLY A 243 -0.35 4.97 27.90
CA GLY A 243 0.60 5.94 27.34
C GLY A 243 0.35 6.18 25.85
N ASN A 244 1.41 6.59 25.16
CA ASN A 244 1.49 6.46 23.70
C ASN A 244 2.32 5.21 23.41
N ASP A 245 1.78 4.31 22.60
CA ASP A 245 2.30 2.97 22.34
C ASP A 245 2.57 2.72 20.84
#